data_AF-A0A966VIF8-F1
#
_entry.id   AF-A0A966VIF8-F1
#
_cell.length_a   1.000
_cell.length_b   1.000
_cell.length_c   1.000
_cell.angle_alpha   90.00
_cell.angle_beta   90.00
_cell.angle_gamma   90.00
#
_symmetry.space_group_name_H-M   'P 1'
#
loop_
_entity.id
_entity.type
_entity.pdbx_description
1 polymer ?
#
loop_
_entity_poly.entity_id
_entity_poly.type
_entity_poly.pdbx_seq_one_letter_code
_entity_poly.pdbx_strand_id
1 'polypeptide(L)'
;ESMDRDELQGVTAHEMAHVANRDTLVSAIAATTAGIIALISDILMRVLWFGGARNRSHQNQMPIFLAIIPLVLAPIAATLLKSAISRRRESLADATAVSFTRNPAGLRSALEVLARDNTVVQARSSAVAHFYIESPLDASAASKLFATHPPIQERIETLRKMEANPLSSN
;
A
#
# COMPACT_ATOMS: atom_id res chain seq x y z
N GLU A 1 -19.28 -12.65 -17.75
CA GLU A 1 -18.79 -13.90 -17.17
C GLU A 1 -17.39 -14.10 -17.74
N SER A 2 -16.34 -13.68 -17.02
CA SER A 2 -15.08 -13.28 -17.68
C SER A 2 -13.82 -13.73 -16.93
N MET A 3 -13.74 -14.98 -16.48
CA MET A 3 -12.46 -15.62 -16.14
C MET A 3 -12.57 -17.14 -16.32
N ASP A 4 -11.55 -17.77 -16.91
CA ASP A 4 -11.44 -19.23 -17.00
C ASP A 4 -11.00 -19.84 -15.66
N ARG A 5 -11.12 -21.17 -15.52
CA ARG A 5 -10.82 -21.89 -14.28
C ARG A 5 -9.40 -21.65 -13.77
N ASP A 6 -8.41 -21.59 -14.67
CA ASP A 6 -7.01 -21.34 -14.32
C ASP A 6 -6.79 -19.90 -13.82
N GLU A 7 -7.53 -18.95 -14.37
CA GLU A 7 -7.49 -17.54 -13.98
C GLU A 7 -8.11 -17.35 -12.59
N LEU A 8 -9.29 -17.95 -12.38
CA LEU A 8 -9.96 -17.98 -11.08
C LEU A 8 -9.12 -18.68 -10.02
N GLN A 9 -8.47 -19.79 -10.38
CA GLN A 9 -7.55 -20.49 -9.49
C GLN A 9 -6.35 -19.61 -9.12
N GLY A 10 -5.79 -18.87 -10.09
CA GLY A 10 -4.71 -17.92 -9.85
C GLY A 10 -5.10 -16.81 -8.88
N VAL A 11 -6.24 -16.15 -9.11
CA VAL A 11 -6.75 -15.07 -8.24
C VAL A 11 -7.09 -15.60 -6.86
N THR A 12 -7.78 -16.75 -6.77
CA THR A 12 -8.12 -17.36 -5.47
C THR A 12 -6.85 -17.72 -4.69
N ALA A 13 -5.82 -18.23 -5.35
CA ALA A 13 -4.54 -18.53 -4.71
C ALA A 13 -3.82 -17.27 -4.22
N HIS A 14 -3.94 -16.14 -4.93
CA HIS A 14 -3.43 -14.84 -4.49
C HIS A 14 -4.14 -14.34 -3.22
N GLU A 15 -5.47 -14.41 -3.16
CA GLU A 15 -6.22 -14.05 -1.96
C GLU A 15 -5.87 -14.98 -0.77
N MET A 16 -5.71 -16.27 -1.02
CA MET A 16 -5.25 -17.22 0.00
C MET A 16 -3.81 -16.95 0.43
N ALA A 17 -2.95 -16.45 -0.46
CA ALA A 17 -1.60 -16.04 -0.12
C ALA A 17 -1.59 -14.86 0.86
N HIS A 18 -2.48 -13.87 0.71
CA HIS A 18 -2.61 -12.81 1.72
C HIS A 18 -2.93 -13.37 3.11
N VAL A 19 -3.84 -14.35 3.20
CA VAL A 19 -4.15 -15.00 4.47
C VAL A 19 -2.94 -15.77 5.01
N ALA A 20 -2.26 -16.55 4.16
CA ALA A 20 -1.09 -17.34 4.53
C ALA A 20 0.07 -16.47 5.03
N ASN A 21 0.29 -15.32 4.37
CA ASN A 21 1.34 -14.36 4.69
C ASN A 21 0.97 -13.42 5.84
N ARG A 22 -0.22 -13.61 6.44
CA ARG A 22 -0.76 -12.84 7.56
C ARG A 22 -0.85 -11.36 7.26
N ASP A 23 -1.41 -11.08 6.09
CA ASP A 23 -1.21 -9.78 5.53
C ASP A 23 -1.95 -8.67 6.29
N THR A 24 -3.12 -8.96 6.82
CA THR A 24 -3.86 -8.03 7.69
C THR A 24 -3.10 -7.70 8.97
N LEU A 25 -2.35 -8.66 9.54
CA LEU A 25 -1.57 -8.46 10.76
C LEU A 25 -0.42 -7.47 10.53
N VAL A 26 0.35 -7.65 9.46
CA VAL A 26 1.47 -6.74 9.12
C VAL A 26 0.96 -5.31 8.92
N SER A 27 -0.15 -5.15 8.21
CA SER A 27 -0.77 -3.84 8.01
C SER A 27 -1.28 -3.22 9.31
N ALA A 28 -1.86 -4.03 10.21
CA ALA A 28 -2.33 -3.56 11.51
C ALA A 28 -1.17 -3.09 12.40
N ILE A 29 -0.06 -3.85 12.44
CA ILE A 29 1.14 -3.47 13.18
C ILE A 29 1.73 -2.17 12.60
N ALA A 30 1.90 -2.09 11.28
CA ALA A 30 2.44 -0.89 10.63
C ALA A 30 1.56 0.35 10.89
N ALA A 31 0.23 0.21 10.80
CA ALA A 31 -0.72 1.28 11.09
C ALA A 31 -0.66 1.72 12.56
N THR A 32 -0.56 0.76 13.49
CA THR A 32 -0.46 1.05 14.93
C THR A 32 0.83 1.79 15.25
N THR A 33 1.98 1.34 14.72
CA THR A 33 3.27 2.02 14.90
C THR A 33 3.25 3.43 14.31
N ALA A 34 2.72 3.60 13.10
CA ALA A 34 2.56 4.93 12.49
C ALA A 34 1.64 5.84 13.34
N GLY A 35 0.55 5.29 13.87
CA GLY A 35 -0.36 6.01 14.77
C GLY A 35 0.32 6.48 16.05
N ILE A 36 1.14 5.64 16.68
CA ILE A 36 1.91 6.02 17.87
C ILE A 36 2.87 7.18 17.56
N ILE A 37 3.59 7.11 16.44
CA ILE A 37 4.49 8.19 16.00
C ILE A 37 3.72 9.49 15.77
N ALA A 38 2.56 9.41 15.11
CA ALA A 38 1.71 10.57 14.85
C ALA A 38 1.18 11.19 16.15
N LEU A 39 0.76 10.38 17.13
CA LEU A 39 0.30 10.85 18.43
C LEU A 39 1.41 11.56 19.21
N ILE A 40 2.62 10.97 19.27
CA ILE A 40 3.78 11.61 19.90
C ILE A 40 4.08 12.95 19.21
N SER A 41 4.02 12.97 17.87
CA SER A 41 4.25 14.17 17.08
C SER A 41 3.22 15.27 17.39
N ASP A 42 1.93 14.93 17.45
CA ASP A 42 0.86 15.89 17.78
C ASP A 42 1.00 16.44 19.21
N ILE A 43 1.30 15.58 20.19
CA ILE A 43 1.52 15.99 21.59
C ILE A 43 2.70 16.97 21.68
N LEU A 44 3.83 16.66 21.04
CA LEU A 44 4.98 17.55 21.00
C LEU A 44 4.63 18.89 20.35
N MET A 45 3.86 18.89 19.26
CA MET A 45 3.39 20.13 18.61
C MET A 45 2.57 21.00 19.56
N ARG A 46 1.61 20.40 20.28
CA ARG A 46 0.80 21.12 21.25
C ARG A 46 1.64 21.66 22.40
N VAL A 47 2.58 20.89 22.94
CA VAL A 47 3.47 21.34 24.02
C VAL A 47 4.36 22.50 23.57
N LEU A 48 4.92 22.46 22.37
CA LEU A 48 5.74 23.55 21.84
C LEU A 48 4.92 24.81 21.55
N TRP A 49 3.72 24.67 20.98
CA TRP A 49 2.86 25.79 20.60
C TRP A 49 2.19 26.46 21.81
N PHE A 50 1.68 25.67 22.77
CA PHE A 50 0.98 26.19 23.94
C PHE A 50 1.89 26.39 25.17
N GLY A 51 3.02 25.67 25.26
CA GLY A 51 4.01 25.82 26.33
C GLY A 51 4.99 26.99 26.12
N GLY A 52 5.22 27.42 24.87
CA GLY A 52 6.10 28.55 24.54
C GLY A 52 5.54 29.94 24.86
N ALA A 53 4.25 30.06 25.21
CA ALA A 53 3.59 31.35 25.41
C ALA A 53 3.99 32.10 26.71
N ARG A 54 4.64 31.43 27.68
CA ARG A 54 4.96 32.03 29.00
C ARG A 54 6.37 32.62 29.15
N ASN A 55 7.31 32.35 28.25
CA ASN A 55 8.68 32.88 28.36
C ASN A 55 9.10 33.62 27.09
N ARG A 56 8.42 34.73 26.81
CA ARG A 56 8.92 35.75 25.86
C ARG A 56 9.89 36.69 26.58
N SER A 57 11.03 36.14 26.98
CA SER A 57 12.20 36.91 27.39
C SER A 57 13.36 36.50 26.48
N HIS A 58 13.54 37.29 25.42
CA HIS A 58 14.77 37.50 24.65
C HIS A 58 15.63 36.28 24.24
N GLN A 59 15.71 36.13 22.90
CA GLN A 59 16.98 35.88 22.18
C GLN A 59 17.35 34.46 21.74
N ASN A 60 16.39 33.55 21.56
CA ASN A 60 16.64 32.33 20.77
C ASN A 60 15.37 31.78 20.11
N GLN A 61 14.87 32.46 19.07
CA GLN A 61 13.72 31.99 18.26
C GLN A 61 14.10 30.95 17.19
N MET A 62 15.40 30.63 17.07
CA MET A 62 15.92 29.69 16.06
C MET A 62 15.60 28.19 16.27
N PRO A 63 15.30 27.64 17.48
CA PRO A 63 15.12 26.19 17.63
C PRO A 63 13.68 25.69 17.39
N ILE A 64 12.66 26.55 17.29
CA ILE A 64 11.27 26.10 17.03
C ILE A 64 11.07 25.70 15.57
N PHE A 65 11.60 26.48 14.63
CA PHE A 65 11.47 26.19 13.20
C PHE A 65 12.19 24.89 12.78
N LEU A 66 13.34 24.59 13.40
CA LEU A 66 14.06 23.33 13.17
C LEU A 66 13.32 22.11 13.73
N ALA A 67 12.52 22.27 14.80
CA ALA A 67 11.73 21.19 15.40
C ALA A 67 10.45 20.85 14.60
N ILE A 68 9.93 21.78 13.81
CA ILE A 68 8.72 21.58 12.99
C ILE A 68 8.99 20.68 11.77
N ILE A 69 10.19 20.74 11.20
CA ILE A 69 10.58 19.97 10.00
C ILE A 69 10.41 18.45 10.19
N PRO A 70 11.05 17.79 11.19
CA PRO A 70 10.89 16.35 11.38
C PRO A 70 9.46 15.97 11.74
N LEU A 71 8.68 16.88 12.33
CA LEU A 71 7.32 16.66 12.77
C LEU A 71 6.31 16.56 11.63
N VAL A 72 6.52 17.36 10.57
CA VAL A 72 5.73 17.29 9.33
C VAL A 72 6.21 16.14 8.45
N LEU A 73 7.52 15.87 8.44
CA LEU A 73 8.11 14.80 7.64
C LEU A 73 7.80 13.40 8.18
N ALA A 74 7.69 13.22 9.51
CA ALA A 74 7.40 11.92 10.13
C ALA A 74 6.11 11.24 9.63
N PRO A 75 4.93 11.89 9.61
CA PRO A 75 3.71 11.27 9.09
C PRO A 75 3.79 10.98 7.59
N ILE A 76 4.43 11.85 6.80
CA ILE A 76 4.66 11.61 5.37
C ILE A 76 5.54 10.36 5.19
N ALA A 77 6.65 10.27 5.92
CA ALA A 77 7.53 9.11 5.89
C ALA A 77 6.79 7.82 6.31
N ALA A 78 5.93 7.89 7.32
CA ALA A 78 5.12 6.75 7.75
C ALA A 78 4.14 6.28 6.65
N THR A 79 3.48 7.21 5.95
CA THR A 79 2.58 6.86 4.82
C THR A 79 3.33 6.24 3.65
N LEU A 80 4.51 6.78 3.32
CA LEU A 80 5.37 6.22 2.27
C LEU A 80 5.87 4.82 2.63
N LEU A 81 6.26 4.61 3.89
CA LEU A 81 6.66 3.30 4.39
C LEU A 81 5.51 2.29 4.30
N LYS A 82 4.30 2.67 4.73
CA LYS A 82 3.10 1.82 4.62
C LYS A 82 2.82 1.43 3.16
N SER A 83 2.89 2.40 2.25
CA SER A 83 2.70 2.16 0.81
C SER A 83 3.78 1.22 0.23
N ALA A 84 5.03 1.39 0.63
CA ALA A 84 6.13 0.52 0.22
C ALA A 84 5.95 -0.92 0.75
N ILE A 85 5.52 -1.08 2.01
CA ILE A 85 5.21 -2.40 2.60
C ILE A 85 4.08 -3.07 1.81
N SER A 86 3.01 -2.34 1.50
CA SER A 86 1.88 -2.85 0.70
C SER A 86 2.35 -3.41 -0.64
N ARG A 87 3.14 -2.64 -1.40
CA ARG A 87 3.69 -3.08 -2.70
C ARG A 87 4.54 -4.35 -2.60
N ARG A 88 5.37 -4.44 -1.56
CA ARG A 88 6.22 -5.63 -1.34
C ARG A 88 5.40 -6.89 -1.06
N ARG A 89 4.28 -6.76 -0.36
CA ARG A 89 3.42 -7.89 -0.03
C ARG A 89 2.61 -8.39 -1.21
N GLU A 90 2.17 -7.51 -2.10
CA GLU A 90 1.54 -7.91 -3.36
C GLU A 90 2.47 -8.81 -4.19
N SER A 91 3.74 -8.41 -4.32
CA SER A 91 4.76 -9.22 -5.01
C SER A 91 5.02 -10.56 -4.29
N LEU A 92 4.98 -10.57 -2.95
CA LEU A 92 5.11 -11.79 -2.16
C LEU A 92 3.89 -12.69 -2.35
N ALA A 93 2.69 -12.13 -2.33
CA ALA A 93 1.44 -12.84 -2.57
C ALA A 93 1.39 -13.46 -3.98
N ASP A 94 1.88 -12.76 -5.00
CA ASP A 94 2.06 -13.33 -6.35
C ASP A 94 2.98 -14.54 -6.36
N ALA A 95 4.15 -14.44 -5.73
CA ALA A 95 5.09 -15.56 -5.63
C ALA A 95 4.51 -16.75 -4.85
N THR A 96 3.78 -16.50 -3.77
CA THR A 96 3.11 -17.54 -2.98
C THR A 96 1.93 -18.16 -3.75
N ALA A 97 1.16 -17.38 -4.51
CA ALA A 97 0.09 -17.90 -5.35
C ALA A 97 0.63 -18.84 -6.44
N VAL A 98 1.78 -18.48 -7.03
CA VAL A 98 2.50 -19.33 -7.97
C VAL A 98 3.01 -20.60 -7.29
N SER A 99 3.50 -20.54 -6.04
CA SER A 99 3.94 -21.74 -5.32
C SER A 99 2.77 -22.68 -4.97
N PHE A 100 1.58 -22.14 -4.70
CA PHE A 100 0.35 -22.91 -4.45
C PHE A 100 -0.21 -23.57 -5.71
N THR A 101 -0.27 -22.84 -6.83
CA THR A 101 -0.91 -23.31 -8.07
C THR A 101 0.06 -24.01 -9.02
N ARG A 102 1.35 -23.71 -8.89
CA ARG A 102 2.41 -24.04 -9.88
C ARG A 102 2.07 -23.58 -11.29
N ASN A 103 1.22 -22.56 -11.42
CA ASN A 103 0.72 -22.05 -12.68
C ASN A 103 0.81 -20.51 -12.72
N PRO A 104 2.02 -19.96 -12.99
CA PRO A 104 2.18 -18.51 -13.14
C PRO A 104 1.39 -17.93 -14.32
N ALA A 105 1.14 -18.73 -15.37
CA ALA A 105 0.37 -18.30 -16.54
C ALA A 105 -1.11 -18.05 -16.22
N GLY A 106 -1.71 -18.84 -15.32
CA GLY A 106 -3.09 -18.64 -14.88
C GLY A 106 -3.27 -17.28 -14.19
N LEU A 107 -2.39 -16.95 -13.24
CA LEU A 107 -2.43 -15.65 -12.55
C LEU A 107 -2.11 -14.49 -13.50
N ARG A 108 -1.13 -14.65 -14.41
CA ARG A 108 -0.82 -13.63 -15.42
C ARG A 108 -1.99 -13.35 -16.34
N SER A 109 -2.65 -14.40 -16.85
CA SER A 109 -3.82 -14.26 -17.73
C SER A 109 -4.97 -13.55 -17.01
N ALA A 110 -5.21 -13.90 -15.74
CA ALA A 110 -6.18 -13.20 -14.91
C ALA A 110 -5.89 -11.69 -14.79
N LEU A 111 -4.64 -11.31 -14.56
CA LEU A 111 -4.22 -9.91 -14.52
C LEU A 111 -4.38 -9.20 -15.87
N GLU A 112 -4.14 -9.89 -16.98
CA GLU A 112 -4.36 -9.33 -18.33
C GLU A 112 -5.86 -9.13 -18.62
N VAL A 113 -6.73 -10.00 -18.12
CA VAL A 113 -8.19 -9.80 -18.18
C VAL A 113 -8.61 -8.60 -17.33
N LEU A 114 -8.13 -8.50 -16.10
CA LEU A 114 -8.39 -7.35 -15.21
C LEU A 114 -7.87 -6.03 -15.79
N ALA A 115 -6.70 -6.03 -16.43
CA ALA A 115 -6.16 -4.82 -17.06
C ALA A 115 -6.98 -4.32 -18.26
N ARG A 116 -7.74 -5.22 -18.90
CA ARG A 116 -8.64 -4.88 -20.02
C ARG A 116 -10.02 -4.46 -19.54
N ASP A 117 -10.42 -4.94 -18.36
CA ASP A 117 -11.67 -4.55 -17.73
C ASP A 117 -11.55 -3.12 -17.19
N ASN A 118 -12.19 -2.18 -17.89
CA ASN A 118 -12.20 -0.76 -17.55
C ASN A 118 -13.56 -0.36 -17.01
N THR A 119 -14.28 -1.25 -16.32
CA THR A 119 -15.51 -0.87 -15.61
C THR A 119 -15.17 0.13 -14.52
N VAL A 120 -15.15 1.41 -14.87
CA VAL A 120 -15.01 2.51 -13.94
C VAL A 120 -16.14 2.40 -12.93
N VAL A 121 -15.79 2.05 -11.70
CA VAL A 121 -16.71 2.12 -10.58
C VAL A 121 -17.08 3.59 -10.39
N GLN A 122 -18.25 3.97 -10.90
CA GLN A 122 -18.83 5.30 -10.70
C GLN A 122 -19.24 5.45 -9.23
N ALA A 123 -18.31 5.76 -8.33
CA ALA A 123 -18.72 6.05 -6.95
C ALA A 123 -19.41 7.41 -6.87
N ARG A 124 -20.59 7.37 -6.28
CA ARG A 124 -21.43 8.54 -6.00
C ARG A 124 -21.06 9.22 -4.67
N SER A 125 -20.12 8.68 -3.88
CA SER A 125 -19.76 9.19 -2.54
C SER A 125 -18.42 8.67 -2.04
N SER A 126 -17.62 9.55 -1.42
CA SER A 126 -16.34 9.22 -0.76
C SER A 126 -16.48 8.34 0.49
N ALA A 127 -17.68 8.27 1.08
CA ALA A 127 -17.95 7.51 2.31
C ALA A 127 -18.10 6.00 2.10
N VAL A 128 -18.35 5.57 0.85
CA VAL A 128 -18.47 4.15 0.46
C VAL A 128 -17.30 3.68 -0.40
N ALA A 129 -16.38 4.59 -0.76
CA ALA A 129 -15.22 4.29 -1.60
C ALA A 129 -14.33 3.17 -1.02
N HIS A 130 -14.34 2.98 0.31
CA HIS A 130 -13.55 1.96 1.01
C HIS A 130 -14.09 0.52 0.86
N PHE A 131 -15.32 0.36 0.35
CA PHE A 131 -15.93 -0.95 0.10
C PHE A 131 -15.70 -1.47 -1.33
N TYR A 132 -15.18 -0.63 -2.22
CA TYR A 132 -14.93 -1.01 -3.61
C TYR A 132 -13.51 -1.55 -3.78
N ILE A 133 -13.39 -2.57 -4.63
CA ILE A 133 -12.13 -3.22 -4.98
C ILE A 133 -11.23 -2.26 -5.79
N GLU A 134 -11.84 -1.33 -6.51
CA GLU A 134 -11.17 -0.27 -7.27
C GLU A 134 -11.59 1.10 -6.73
N SER A 135 -10.61 1.96 -6.40
CA SER A 135 -10.85 3.28 -5.83
C SER A 135 -11.20 4.30 -6.94
N PRO A 136 -12.40 4.90 -6.92
CA PRO A 136 -12.88 5.87 -7.92
C PRO A 136 -12.10 7.19 -7.93
N LEU A 137 -11.27 7.43 -6.91
CA LEU A 137 -10.51 8.67 -6.72
C LEU A 137 -9.07 8.57 -7.24
N ASP A 138 -8.69 7.43 -7.84
CA ASP A 138 -7.32 7.12 -8.25
C ASP A 138 -6.86 7.82 -9.54
N ALA A 139 -7.65 8.75 -10.09
CA ALA A 139 -7.38 9.42 -11.38
C ALA A 139 -6.33 10.56 -11.35
N SER A 140 -5.72 10.90 -10.21
CA SER A 140 -4.72 12.00 -10.10
C SER A 140 -3.28 11.49 -10.01
N ALA A 141 -2.27 12.22 -10.50
CA ALA A 141 -0.86 11.84 -10.38
C ALA A 141 -0.35 11.61 -8.93
N ALA A 142 -1.07 12.15 -7.93
CA ALA A 142 -0.84 11.82 -6.51
C ALA A 142 -1.24 10.37 -6.16
N SER A 143 -2.18 9.76 -6.89
CA SER A 143 -2.64 8.38 -6.69
C SER A 143 -1.54 7.36 -6.92
N LYS A 144 -0.56 7.60 -7.79
CA LYS A 144 0.58 6.68 -7.99
C LYS A 144 1.44 6.52 -6.73
N LEU A 145 1.51 7.56 -5.90
CA LEU A 145 2.22 7.52 -4.61
C LEU A 145 1.39 6.84 -3.51
N PHE A 146 0.06 6.88 -3.62
CA PHE A 146 -0.89 6.26 -2.70
C PHE A 146 -1.49 4.93 -3.17
N ALA A 147 -1.12 4.48 -4.37
CA ALA A 147 -1.56 3.22 -4.95
C ALA A 147 -1.13 2.10 -4.01
N THR A 148 -2.11 1.37 -3.49
CA THR A 148 -1.91 0.26 -2.55
C THR A 148 -1.38 -0.99 -3.24
N HIS A 149 -1.49 -1.05 -4.58
CA HIS A 149 -0.99 -2.11 -5.43
C HIS A 149 0.10 -1.59 -6.38
N PRO A 150 1.15 -2.40 -6.68
CA PRO A 150 2.06 -2.10 -7.77
C PRO A 150 1.30 -2.13 -9.11
N PRO A 151 1.80 -1.41 -10.15
CA PRO A 151 1.17 -1.41 -11.46
C PRO A 151 0.97 -2.83 -11.98
N ILE A 152 -0.22 -3.11 -12.55
CA ILE A 152 -0.55 -4.45 -13.07
C ILE A 152 0.50 -4.93 -14.09
N GLN A 153 1.05 -4.03 -14.90
CA GLN A 153 2.09 -4.34 -15.88
C GLN A 153 3.38 -4.88 -15.24
N GLU A 154 3.79 -4.33 -14.08
CA GLU A 154 4.99 -4.79 -13.36
C GLU A 154 4.79 -6.22 -12.82
N ARG A 155 3.57 -6.53 -12.34
CA ARG A 155 3.20 -7.87 -11.89
C ARG A 155 3.20 -8.87 -13.05
N ILE A 156 2.61 -8.49 -14.19
CA ILE A 156 2.60 -9.32 -15.42
C ILE A 156 4.02 -9.64 -15.87
N GLU A 157 4.92 -8.65 -15.90
CA GLU A 157 6.33 -8.87 -16.27
C GLU A 157 7.04 -9.82 -15.30
N THR A 158 6.77 -9.70 -14.01
CA THR A 158 7.35 -10.58 -12.99
C THR A 158 6.88 -12.02 -13.17
N LEU A 159 5.59 -12.23 -13.42
CA LEU A 159 5.03 -13.57 -13.68
C LEU A 159 5.56 -14.18 -14.98
N ARG A 160 5.74 -13.38 -16.04
CA ARG A 160 6.40 -13.84 -17.28
C ARG A 160 7.84 -14.31 -17.04
N LYS A 161 8.58 -13.64 -16.14
CA LYS A 161 9.93 -14.07 -15.75
C LYS A 161 9.90 -15.41 -15.00
N MET A 162 8.89 -15.62 -14.15
CA MET A 162 8.70 -16.90 -13.43
C MET A 162 8.34 -18.04 -14.38
N GLU A 163 7.52 -17.78 -15.41
CA GLU A 163 7.23 -18.74 -16.49
C GLU A 163 8.51 -19.12 -17.25
N ALA A 164 9.35 -18.13 -17.58
CA ALA A 164 10.56 -18.33 -18.35
C ALA A 164 11.69 -19.03 -17.55
N ASN A 165 11.68 -18.97 -16.22
CA ASN A 165 12.72 -19.55 -15.37
C ASN A 165 12.16 -20.24 -14.12
N PRO A 166 11.57 -21.45 -14.24
CA PRO A 166 10.93 -22.16 -13.13
C PRO A 166 11.89 -22.67 -12.05
N LEU A 167 13.21 -22.43 -12.15
CA LEU A 167 14.25 -23.06 -11.31
C LEU A 167 14.98 -22.10 -10.34
N SER A 168 14.59 -20.84 -10.20
CA SER A 168 15.30 -19.89 -9.31
C SER A 168 14.67 -19.68 -7.92
N SER A 169 13.69 -20.49 -7.52
CA SER A 169 13.06 -20.42 -6.20
C SER A 169 13.53 -21.58 -5.31
N ASN A 170 14.78 -21.50 -4.84
CA ASN A 170 15.29 -22.25 -3.70
C ASN A 170 15.88 -21.25 -2.70
#